data_AF-M0MPL9-F1
#
_entry.id   AF-M0MPL9-F1
#
_cell.length_a   1.000
_cell.length_b   1.000
_cell.length_c   1.000
_cell.angle_alpha   90.00
_cell.angle_beta   90.00
_cell.angle_gamma   90.00
#
_symmetry.space_group_name_H-M   'P 1'
#
loop_
_entity.id
_entity.type
_entity.pdbx_description
1 polymer ?
#
loop_
_entity_poly.entity_id
_entity_poly.type
_entity_poly.pdbx_seq_one_letter_code
_entity_poly.pdbx_strand_id
1 'polypeptide(L)'
;EMCIRDRVYVAPDHRGDGIGSDLLEHARQRLVDRGAGRLRAMVLAENEPGNEFYRRLGFELRERNETRIGGETYRENVYLDL
;
A
#
# COMPACT_ATOMS: atom_id res chain seq x y z
N GLU A 1 11.23 12.96 -8.06
CA GLU A 1 10.09 12.24 -7.45
C GLU A 1 10.27 10.74 -7.75
N MET A 2 10.50 9.91 -6.73
CA MET A 2 10.72 8.47 -6.90
C MET A 2 9.53 7.75 -6.26
N CYS A 3 8.62 7.25 -7.11
CA CYS A 3 7.44 6.49 -6.71
C CYS A 3 7.76 5.00 -6.84
N ILE A 4 7.63 4.25 -5.75
CA ILE A 4 7.92 2.83 -5.73
C ILE A 4 6.59 2.08 -5.68
N ARG A 5 6.35 1.29 -6.73
CA ARG A 5 5.10 0.54 -6.94
C ARG A 5 5.33 -0.94 -6.65
N ASP A 6 5.51 -1.26 -5.37
CA ASP A 6 5.61 -2.65 -4.91
C ASP A 6 4.29 -3.15 -4.32
N ARG A 7 4.09 -4.47 -4.34
CA ARG A 7 2.89 -5.13 -3.81
C ARG A 7 3.24 -5.83 -2.51
N VAL A 8 2.45 -5.59 -1.46
CA VAL A 8 2.51 -6.34 -0.21
C VAL A 8 1.29 -7.25 -0.13
N TYR A 9 1.52 -8.53 0.14
CA TYR A 9 0.46 -9.50 0.37
C TYR A 9 0.82 -10.41 1.53
N VAL A 10 -0.14 -10.61 2.43
CA VAL A 10 -0.08 -11.60 3.50
C VAL A 10 -1.20 -12.59 3.27
N ALA A 11 -0.84 -13.88 3.27
CA ALA A 11 -1.79 -14.97 3.15
C ALA A 11 -2.88 -14.85 4.22
N PRO A 12 -4.16 -15.15 3.91
CA PRO A 12 -5.28 -14.91 4.82
C PRO A 12 -5.08 -15.51 6.22
N ASP A 13 -4.52 -16.72 6.30
CA ASP A 13 -4.29 -17.47 7.54
C ASP A 13 -3.19 -16.87 8.44
N HIS A 14 -2.45 -15.88 7.94
CA HIS A 14 -1.34 -15.22 8.62
C HIS A 14 -1.61 -13.72 8.86
N ARG A 15 -2.86 -13.27 8.69
CA ARG A 15 -3.25 -11.88 8.94
C ARG A 15 -3.56 -11.67 10.42
N GLY A 16 -3.20 -10.49 10.92
CA GLY A 16 -3.36 -10.15 12.34
C GLY A 16 -2.10 -10.40 13.17
N ASP A 17 -1.14 -11.16 12.64
CA ASP A 17 0.10 -11.54 13.33
C ASP A 17 1.24 -10.50 13.19
N GLY A 18 0.94 -9.28 12.72
CA GLY A 18 1.95 -8.23 12.53
C GLY A 18 2.82 -8.34 11.27
N ILE A 19 2.82 -9.47 10.58
CA ILE A 19 3.67 -9.75 9.38
C ILE A 19 3.57 -8.65 8.32
N GLY A 20 2.38 -8.13 8.04
CA GLY A 20 2.20 -7.06 7.06
C GLY A 20 2.93 -5.77 7.44
N SER A 21 2.88 -5.41 8.72
CA SER A 21 3.58 -4.23 9.26
C SER A 21 5.09 -4.41 9.17
N ASP A 22 5.60 -5.58 9.55
CA ASP A 22 7.03 -5.90 9.48
C ASP A 22 7.56 -5.82 8.05
N LEU A 23 6.80 -6.39 7.09
CA LEU A 23 7.13 -6.31 5.67
C LEU A 23 7.18 -4.86 5.17
N LEU A 24 6.19 -4.04 5.56
CA LEU A 24 6.13 -2.65 5.14
C LEU A 24 7.28 -1.83 5.75
N GLU A 25 7.61 -2.04 7.03
CA GLU A 25 8.70 -1.34 7.70
C GLU A 25 10.05 -1.69 7.06
N HIS A 26 10.32 -2.97 6.80
CA HIS A 26 11.53 -3.39 6.11
C HIS A 26 11.62 -2.81 4.69
N ALA A 27 10.51 -2.79 3.96
CA ALA A 27 10.45 -2.15 2.65
C ALA A 27 10.75 -0.65 2.79
N ARG A 28 10.05 0.07 3.68
CA ARG A 28 10.23 1.50 3.94
C ARG A 28 11.68 1.85 4.21
N GLN A 29 12.33 1.14 5.14
CA GLN A 29 13.74 1.38 5.45
C GLN A 29 14.64 1.25 4.21
N ARG A 30 14.50 0.15 3.46
CA ARG A 30 15.31 -0.06 2.25
C ARG A 30 15.06 0.97 1.16
N LEU A 31 13.82 1.46 1.04
CA LEU A 31 13.48 2.46 0.05
C LEU A 31 14.03 3.84 0.44
N VAL A 32 13.94 4.21 1.71
CA VAL A 32 14.56 5.42 2.26
C VAL A 32 16.08 5.39 2.10
N ASP A 33 16.73 4.25 2.39
CA ASP A 33 18.18 4.07 2.20
C ASP A 33 18.62 4.26 0.74
N ARG A 34 17.70 4.07 -0.21
CA ARG A 34 17.90 4.28 -1.65
C ARG A 34 17.51 5.69 -2.12
N GLY A 35 17.15 6.58 -1.20
CA GLY A 35 16.79 7.97 -1.49
C GLY A 35 15.31 8.16 -1.86
N ALA A 36 14.43 7.21 -1.53
CA ALA A 36 12.99 7.42 -1.70
C ALA A 36 12.50 8.54 -0.77
N GLY A 37 11.87 9.56 -1.34
CA GLY A 37 11.36 10.69 -0.58
C GLY A 37 9.92 10.55 -0.11
N ARG A 38 9.16 9.59 -0.65
CA ARG A 38 7.76 9.26 -0.27
C ARG A 38 7.45 7.82 -0.67
N LEU A 39 6.52 7.19 0.05
CA LEU A 39 5.93 5.91 -0.37
C LEU A 39 4.52 6.13 -0.91
N ARG A 40 4.17 5.40 -1.97
CA ARG A 40 2.85 5.42 -2.60
C ARG A 40 2.28 4.02 -2.64
N ALA A 41 1.15 3.81 -1.98
CA ALA A 41 0.43 2.55 -1.98
C ALA A 41 -0.89 2.68 -2.75
N MET A 42 -1.23 1.66 -3.55
CA MET A 42 -2.50 1.57 -4.28
C MET A 42 -3.26 0.36 -3.76
N VAL A 43 -4.52 0.57 -3.41
CA VAL A 43 -5.40 -0.47 -2.87
C VAL A 43 -6.74 -0.36 -3.55
N LEU A 44 -7.32 -1.47 -4.00
CA LEU A 44 -8.69 -1.45 -4.53
C LEU A 44 -9.64 -0.83 -3.50
N ALA A 45 -10.58 0.00 -3.94
CA ALA A 45 -11.50 0.69 -3.04
C ALA A 45 -12.34 -0.29 -2.22
N GLU A 46 -12.63 -1.45 -2.80
CA GLU A 46 -13.39 -2.57 -2.22
C GLU A 46 -12.54 -3.49 -1.32
N ASN A 47 -11.25 -3.23 -1.13
CA ASN A 47 -10.40 -4.00 -0.22
C ASN A 47 -10.33 -3.31 1.15
N GLU A 48 -11.40 -3.37 1.95
CA GLU A 48 -11.42 -2.70 3.26
C GLU A 48 -10.24 -3.08 4.17
N PRO A 49 -9.81 -4.36 4.27
CA PRO A 49 -8.66 -4.73 5.09
C PRO A 49 -7.37 -4.02 4.65
N GLY A 50 -7.13 -3.90 3.35
CA GLY A 50 -5.98 -3.16 2.82
C GLY A 50 -6.07 -1.66 3.08
N ASN A 51 -7.25 -1.07 2.91
CA ASN A 51 -7.47 0.36 3.17
C ASN A 51 -7.34 0.70 4.66
N GLU A 52 -7.77 -0.18 5.54
CA GLU A 52 -7.55 -0.03 6.97
C GLU A 52 -6.08 -0.21 7.36
N PHE A 53 -5.39 -1.18 6.76
CA PHE A 53 -3.96 -1.42 7.00
C PHE A 53 -3.12 -0.15 6.77
N TYR A 54 -3.22 0.50 5.61
CA TYR A 54 -2.44 1.71 5.35
C TYR A 54 -2.86 2.91 6.22
N ARG A 55 -4.16 3.08 6.51
CA ARG A 55 -4.62 4.12 7.44
C ARG A 55 -4.06 3.95 8.85
N ARG A 56 -4.01 2.71 9.36
CA ARG A 56 -3.44 2.40 10.69
C ARG A 56 -1.94 2.66 10.75
N LEU A 57 -1.24 2.57 9.62
CA LEU A 57 0.20 2.83 9.51
C LEU A 57 0.53 4.30 9.18
N GLY A 58 -0.45 5.21 9.27
CA GLY A 58 -0.23 6.64 9.12
C GLY A 58 -0.19 7.15 7.69
N PHE A 59 -0.43 6.28 6.69
CA PHE A 59 -0.55 6.75 5.32
C PHE A 59 -1.86 7.53 5.14
N GLU A 60 -1.79 8.59 4.35
CA GLU A 60 -2.93 9.45 4.07
C GLU A 60 -3.50 9.18 2.68
N LEU A 61 -4.82 9.07 2.58
CA LEU A 61 -5.51 8.96 1.30
C LEU A 61 -5.35 10.27 0.52
N ARG A 62 -4.74 10.22 -0.67
CA ARG A 62 -4.48 11.39 -1.52
C ARG A 62 -5.24 11.39 -2.83
N GLU A 63 -5.39 10.23 -3.46
CA GLU A 63 -6.09 10.12 -4.74
C GLU A 63 -7.08 8.96 -4.71
N ARG A 64 -8.07 9.05 -5.60
CA ARG A 64 -8.96 7.94 -5.96
C ARG A 64 -8.91 7.84 -7.48
N ASN A 65 -8.47 6.69 -7.97
CA ASN A 65 -8.24 6.44 -9.38
C ASN A 65 -9.05 5.23 -9.84
N GLU A 66 -8.95 4.94 -11.12
CA GLU A 66 -9.45 3.72 -11.73
C GLU A 66 -8.28 2.89 -12.28
N THR A 67 -8.40 1.57 -12.20
CA THR A 67 -7.43 0.61 -12.71
C THR A 67 -8.15 -0.51 -13.45
N ARG A 68 -7.50 -1.11 -14.44
CA ARG A 68 -8.09 -2.18 -15.25
C ARG A 68 -7.47 -3.53 -14.90
N ILE A 69 -8.29 -4.50 -14.50
CA ILE A 69 -7.85 -5.86 -14.13
C ILE A 69 -8.75 -6.86 -14.86
N GLY A 70 -8.17 -7.76 -15.64
CA GLY A 70 -8.94 -8.81 -16.33
C GLY A 70 -9.98 -8.29 -17.34
N GLY A 71 -9.80 -7.07 -17.86
CA GLY A 71 -10.77 -6.44 -18.76
C GLY A 71 -11.83 -5.59 -18.07
N GLU A 72 -11.94 -5.68 -16.74
CA GLU A 72 -12.89 -4.91 -15.93
C GLU A 72 -12.20 -3.69 -15.29
N THR A 73 -12.98 -2.63 -15.05
CA THR A 73 -12.50 -1.42 -14.37
C THR A 73 -12.85 -1.47 -12.89
N TYR A 74 -11.87 -1.20 -12.05
CA TYR A 74 -11.99 -1.13 -10.59
C TYR A 74 -11.54 0.23 -10.09
N ARG A 75 -12.08 0.66 -8.95
CA ARG A 75 -11.58 1.86 -8.27
C ARG A 75 -10.41 1.49 -7.37
N GLU A 76 -9.44 2.37 -7.26
CA GLU A 76 -8.34 2.26 -6.32
C GLU A 76 -8.19 3.55 -5.49
N ASN A 77 -7.86 3.36 -4.23
CA ASN A 77 -7.43 4.40 -3.31
C ASN A 77 -5.90 4.47 -3.32
N VAL A 78 -5.38 5.67 -3.37
CA VAL A 78 -3.94 5.95 -3.36
C VAL A 78 -3.56 6.61 -2.05
N TYR A 79 -2.64 5.98 -1.34
CA TYR A 79 -2.14 6.38 -0.05
C TYR A 79 -0.71 6.88 -0.16
N LEU A 80 -0.38 8.00 0.48
CA LEU A 80 1.00 8.52 0.59
C LEU A 80 1.48 8.55 2.04
N ASP A 81 2.74 8.15 2.23
CA ASP A 81 3.51 8.35 3.47
C ASP A 81 4.57 9.43 3.23
N LEU A 82 4.86 10.20 4.29
CA LEU A 82 5.77 11.36 4.27
C LEU A 82 7.22 10.96 4.10
#